data_AF-A0A357EXU5-F1
#
_entry.id   AF-A0A357EXU5-F1
#
_cell.length_a   1.000
_cell.length_b   1.000
_cell.length_c   1.000
_cell.angle_alpha   90.00
_cell.angle_beta   90.00
_cell.angle_gamma   90.00
#
_symmetry.space_group_name_H-M   'P 1'
#
loop_
_entity.id
_entity.type
_entity.pdbx_description
1 polymer ?
#
loop_
_entity_poly.entity_id
_entity_poly.type
_entity_poly.pdbx_seq_one_letter_code
_entity_poly.pdbx_strand_id
1 'polypeptide(L)'
;MTAATSHNDPGEAGMTLLAVMALMTLTAIALLAAAPVIQQQVQREKELEAIRRGEEVAEAIRQYVVHYNGTRLPDSFDDLLEGLPQGTKTRQILRPSATIDPLSPDGKWRLIKPEPDTLAAFARRVQNYNNGMLPSNTSQILDRYSILIVNSLSSSSEIDEDDAGDNDFEVVTDNAPFIGVASQSRARSFLTYYGIEKHSNWVFTPLFRGSGTATFSRSGPTTGPGRVPRPPRAPRQPNRN
;
A
#
# COMPACT_ATOMS: atom_id res chain seq x y z
N MET A 1 -66.24 -25.97 54.69
CA MET A 1 -66.06 -26.74 53.44
C MET A 1 -65.84 -25.72 52.34
N THR A 2 -64.59 -25.46 51.98
CA THR A 2 -64.23 -24.44 50.99
C THR A 2 -63.02 -24.97 50.23
N ALA A 3 -63.27 -25.57 49.07
CA ALA A 3 -62.25 -26.04 48.17
C ALA A 3 -61.76 -24.85 47.32
N ALA A 4 -60.47 -24.57 47.35
CA ALA A 4 -59.83 -23.65 46.42
C ALA A 4 -59.38 -24.45 45.19
N THR A 5 -60.00 -24.19 44.04
CA THR A 5 -59.60 -24.77 42.76
C THR A 5 -58.46 -23.94 42.19
N SER A 6 -57.24 -24.48 42.19
CA SER A 6 -56.11 -23.93 41.44
C SER A 6 -56.28 -24.32 39.97
N HIS A 7 -56.56 -23.34 39.11
CA HIS A 7 -56.41 -23.49 37.66
C HIS A 7 -54.94 -23.30 37.31
N ASN A 8 -54.36 -24.28 36.64
CA ASN A 8 -53.01 -24.23 36.11
C ASN A 8 -53.16 -24.23 34.58
N ASP A 9 -52.93 -23.10 33.93
CA ASP A 9 -53.09 -22.95 32.48
C ASP A 9 -51.82 -23.46 31.76
N PRO A 10 -51.87 -24.58 31.03
CA PRO A 10 -50.70 -25.21 30.41
C PRO A 10 -50.25 -24.53 29.10
N GLY A 11 -50.86 -23.41 28.71
CA GLY A 11 -50.60 -22.70 27.44
C GLY A 11 -49.40 -21.73 27.45
N GLU A 12 -48.92 -21.31 28.63
CA GLU A 12 -47.89 -20.27 28.73
C GLU A 12 -46.46 -20.80 28.52
N ALA A 13 -46.20 -22.07 28.84
CA ALA A 13 -44.88 -22.68 28.72
C ALA A 13 -44.42 -22.87 27.25
N GLY A 14 -45.35 -23.07 26.32
CA GLY A 14 -45.03 -23.20 24.89
C GLY A 14 -44.70 -21.87 24.22
N MET A 15 -45.36 -20.78 24.64
CA MET A 15 -45.19 -19.45 24.05
C MET A 15 -43.85 -18.81 24.45
N THR A 16 -43.37 -19.04 25.67
CA THR A 16 -42.05 -18.54 26.11
C THR A 16 -40.90 -19.22 25.37
N LEU A 17 -40.99 -20.54 25.15
CA LEU A 17 -40.01 -21.28 24.33
C LEU A 17 -39.97 -20.77 22.89
N LEU A 18 -41.15 -20.55 22.28
CA LEU A 18 -41.27 -20.04 20.92
C LEU A 18 -40.70 -18.61 20.81
N ALA A 19 -40.94 -17.77 21.82
CA ALA A 19 -40.36 -16.43 21.89
C ALA A 19 -38.82 -16.45 22.02
N VAL A 20 -38.25 -17.36 22.84
CA VAL A 20 -36.80 -17.51 22.97
C VAL A 20 -36.19 -18.05 21.67
N MET A 21 -36.81 -19.04 21.03
CA MET A 21 -36.36 -19.54 19.72
C MET A 21 -36.42 -18.44 18.66
N ALA A 22 -37.50 -17.66 18.60
CA ALA A 22 -37.62 -16.53 17.69
C ALA A 22 -36.56 -15.44 17.97
N LEU A 23 -36.27 -15.15 19.24
CA LEU A 23 -35.22 -14.21 19.62
C LEU A 23 -33.83 -14.74 19.22
N MET A 24 -33.55 -16.02 19.45
CA MET A 24 -32.29 -16.66 19.08
C MET A 24 -32.10 -16.69 17.56
N THR A 25 -33.14 -17.01 16.79
CA THR A 25 -33.06 -17.01 15.32
C THR A 25 -32.86 -15.60 14.78
N LEU A 26 -33.57 -14.60 15.31
CA LEU A 26 -33.36 -13.19 14.95
C LEU A 26 -31.94 -12.72 15.27
N THR A 27 -31.40 -13.12 16.43
CA THR A 27 -30.03 -12.79 16.83
C THR A 27 -29.01 -13.46 15.91
N ALA A 28 -29.22 -14.73 15.54
CA ALA A 28 -28.36 -15.45 14.61
C ALA A 28 -28.33 -14.80 13.21
N ILE A 29 -29.50 -14.38 12.70
CA ILE A 29 -29.59 -13.66 11.42
C ILE A 29 -28.87 -12.31 11.50
N ALA A 30 -29.03 -11.58 12.60
CA ALA A 30 -28.37 -10.29 12.81
C ALA A 30 -26.84 -10.41 12.84
N LEU A 31 -26.30 -11.46 13.47
CA LEU A 31 -24.86 -11.71 13.51
C LEU A 31 -24.29 -12.04 12.12
N LEU A 32 -25.02 -12.80 11.29
CA LEU A 32 -24.57 -13.14 9.94
C LEU A 32 -24.40 -11.88 9.05
N ALA A 33 -25.24 -10.87 9.27
CA ALA A 33 -25.17 -9.61 8.54
C ALA A 33 -23.91 -8.77 8.85
N ALA A 34 -23.27 -8.99 10.00
CA ALA A 34 -22.06 -8.24 10.41
C ALA A 34 -20.74 -8.83 9.89
N ALA A 35 -20.73 -10.09 9.47
CA ALA A 35 -19.53 -10.80 8.99
C ALA A 35 -18.75 -10.11 7.85
N PRO A 36 -19.39 -9.64 6.74
CA PRO A 36 -18.64 -9.05 5.62
C PRO A 36 -17.93 -7.75 6.00
N VAL A 37 -18.51 -6.96 6.92
CA VAL A 37 -17.92 -5.69 7.36
C VAL A 37 -16.62 -5.91 8.12
N ILE A 38 -16.56 -6.96 8.96
CA ILE A 38 -15.35 -7.30 9.74
C ILE A 38 -14.22 -7.74 8.81
N GLN A 39 -14.51 -8.58 7.81
CA GLN A 39 -13.51 -9.03 6.85
C GLN A 39 -12.88 -7.85 6.08
N GLN A 40 -13.69 -6.87 5.68
CA GLN A 40 -13.22 -5.66 5.01
C GLN A 40 -12.35 -4.78 5.91
N GLN A 41 -12.65 -4.69 7.20
CA GLN A 41 -11.83 -3.93 8.15
C GLN A 41 -10.47 -4.61 8.34
N VAL A 42 -10.45 -5.92 8.58
CA VAL A 42 -9.20 -6.69 8.71
C VAL A 42 -8.35 -6.58 7.45
N GLN A 43 -8.97 -6.66 6.27
CA GLN A 43 -8.25 -6.50 5.01
C GLN A 43 -7.63 -5.11 4.88
N ARG A 44 -8.39 -4.04 5.18
CA ARG A 44 -7.85 -2.67 5.18
C ARG A 44 -6.74 -2.46 6.20
N GLU A 45 -6.84 -3.06 7.39
CA GLU A 45 -5.78 -3.02 8.39
C GLU A 45 -4.50 -3.70 7.89
N LYS A 46 -4.62 -4.87 7.26
CA LYS A 46 -3.49 -5.56 6.62
C LYS A 46 -2.88 -4.73 5.50
N GLU A 47 -3.69 -4.05 4.69
CA GLU A 47 -3.21 -3.16 3.63
C GLU A 47 -2.44 -1.96 4.19
N LEU A 48 -2.96 -1.31 5.25
CA LEU A 48 -2.24 -0.23 5.93
C LEU A 48 -0.91 -0.72 6.53
N GLU A 49 -0.93 -1.90 7.13
CA GLU A 49 0.27 -2.50 7.68
C GLU A 49 1.26 -2.89 6.59
N ALA A 50 0.79 -3.39 5.44
CA ALA A 50 1.63 -3.73 4.29
C ALA A 50 2.34 -2.48 3.77
N ILE A 51 1.61 -1.36 3.62
CA ILE A 51 2.20 -0.08 3.23
C ILE A 51 3.23 0.35 4.27
N ARG A 52 2.90 0.31 5.57
CA ARG A 52 3.84 0.71 6.64
C ARG A 52 5.12 -0.13 6.63
N ARG A 53 4.99 -1.46 6.52
CA ARG A 53 6.11 -2.41 6.52
C ARG A 53 6.93 -2.29 5.24
N GLY A 54 6.28 -2.22 4.08
CA GLY A 54 6.93 -2.01 2.78
C GLY A 54 7.71 -0.70 2.74
N GLU A 55 7.16 0.38 3.29
CA GLU A 55 7.88 1.65 3.42
C GLU A 55 9.10 1.56 4.35
N GLU A 56 9.00 0.81 5.45
CA GLU A 56 10.12 0.54 6.35
C GLU A 56 11.23 -0.27 5.67
N VAL A 57 10.87 -1.23 4.81
CA VAL A 57 11.82 -1.96 3.97
C VAL A 57 12.51 -1.05 2.97
N ALA A 58 11.75 -0.23 2.24
CA ALA A 58 12.32 0.68 1.25
C ALA A 58 13.22 1.75 1.88
N GLU A 59 12.88 2.21 3.08
CA GLU A 59 13.73 3.05 3.93
C GLU A 59 15.05 2.35 4.29
N ALA A 60 14.99 1.09 4.74
CA ALA A 60 16.19 0.31 5.05
C ALA A 60 17.07 0.13 3.81
N ILE A 61 16.49 -0.21 2.65
CA ILE A 61 17.21 -0.30 1.38
C ILE A 61 17.90 1.03 1.06
N ARG A 62 17.21 2.18 1.23
CA ARG A 62 17.85 3.49 1.04
C ARG A 62 19.10 3.62 1.90
N GLN A 63 18.97 3.37 3.20
CA GLN A 63 20.09 3.52 4.13
C GLN A 63 21.25 2.62 3.76
N TYR A 64 20.98 1.38 3.35
CA TYR A 64 21.97 0.41 2.90
C TYR A 64 22.71 0.91 1.66
N VAL A 65 21.98 1.30 0.62
CA VAL A 65 22.55 1.77 -0.64
C VAL A 65 23.36 3.04 -0.42
N VAL A 66 22.85 4.00 0.36
CA VAL A 66 23.58 5.23 0.70
C VAL A 66 24.86 4.94 1.48
N HIS A 67 24.83 3.99 2.43
CA HIS A 67 26.00 3.62 3.22
C HIS A 67 27.13 3.05 2.38
N TYR A 68 26.80 2.23 1.37
CA TYR A 68 27.77 1.68 0.41
C TYR A 68 27.98 2.56 -0.83
N ASN A 69 27.68 3.87 -0.77
CA ASN A 69 27.84 4.82 -1.87
C ASN A 69 27.18 4.37 -3.19
N GLY A 70 26.10 3.61 -3.09
CA GLY A 70 25.33 3.09 -4.21
C GLY A 70 26.00 1.95 -4.95
N THR A 71 27.12 1.40 -4.46
CA THR A 71 27.85 0.32 -5.16
C THR A 71 27.30 -1.07 -4.86
N ARG A 72 26.59 -1.23 -3.74
CA ARG A 72 26.05 -2.51 -3.27
C ARG A 72 24.55 -2.40 -3.01
N LEU A 73 23.80 -3.38 -3.49
CA LEU A 73 22.42 -3.63 -3.12
C LEU A 73 22.36 -4.75 -2.08
N PRO A 74 21.32 -4.81 -1.23
CA PRO A 74 21.07 -5.99 -0.42
C PRO A 74 20.77 -7.19 -1.32
N ASP A 75 21.30 -8.36 -0.98
CA ASP A 75 21.06 -9.63 -1.69
C ASP A 75 19.97 -10.46 -0.99
N SER A 76 19.69 -10.13 0.27
CA SER A 76 18.65 -10.75 1.10
C SER A 76 18.10 -9.79 2.16
N PHE A 77 17.02 -10.19 2.84
CA PHE A 77 16.52 -9.46 4.02
C PHE A 77 17.49 -9.52 5.21
N ASP A 78 18.31 -10.56 5.30
CA ASP A 78 19.26 -10.73 6.40
C ASP A 78 20.31 -9.60 6.39
N ASP A 79 20.73 -9.12 5.22
CA ASP A 79 21.61 -7.94 5.09
C ASP A 79 20.98 -6.68 5.72
N LEU A 80 19.65 -6.54 5.61
CA LEU A 80 18.92 -5.41 6.19
C LEU A 80 18.66 -5.58 7.70
N LEU A 81 18.52 -6.82 8.16
CA LEU A 81 18.30 -7.16 9.57
C LEU A 81 19.59 -7.10 10.38
N GLU A 82 20.71 -7.54 9.82
CA GLU A 82 22.04 -7.41 10.43
C GLU A 82 22.33 -5.93 10.73
N GLY A 83 21.97 -5.06 9.78
CA GLY A 83 22.11 -3.62 9.90
C GLY A 83 23.39 -3.10 9.26
N LEU A 84 23.77 -1.86 9.59
CA LEU A 84 24.92 -1.20 8.98
C LEU A 84 26.05 -1.00 9.99
N PRO A 85 27.31 -1.29 9.62
CA PRO A 85 28.44 -1.06 10.50
C PRO A 85 28.61 0.44 10.78
N GLN A 86 28.70 0.80 12.05
CA GLN A 86 28.92 2.15 12.53
C GLN A 86 30.06 2.13 13.56
N GLY A 87 31.30 2.01 13.06
CA GLY A 87 32.49 1.82 13.89
C GLY A 87 32.54 0.40 14.45
N THR A 88 32.47 0.26 15.78
CA THR A 88 32.51 -1.04 16.48
C THR A 88 31.14 -1.69 16.71
N LYS A 89 30.05 -0.99 16.37
CA LYS A 89 28.68 -1.46 16.56
C LYS A 89 27.93 -1.46 15.24
N THR A 90 26.95 -2.34 15.12
CA THR A 90 26.03 -2.37 13.98
C THR A 90 24.75 -1.61 14.34
N ARG A 91 24.33 -0.70 13.47
CA ARG A 91 23.08 0.06 13.61
C ARG A 91 21.98 -0.68 12.85
N GLN A 92 20.94 -1.11 13.56
CA GLN A 92 19.76 -1.72 12.95
C GLN A 92 19.05 -0.71 12.04
N ILE A 93 18.74 -1.14 10.81
CA ILE A 93 18.02 -0.33 9.81
C ILE A 93 16.63 -0.86 9.49
N LEU A 94 16.36 -2.15 9.76
CA LEU A 94 15.08 -2.79 9.52
C LEU A 94 14.58 -3.48 10.80
N ARG A 95 13.29 -3.33 11.08
CA ARG A 95 12.63 -4.12 12.13
C ARG A 95 12.32 -5.53 11.62
N PRO A 96 12.48 -6.58 12.44
CA PRO A 96 12.15 -7.95 12.04
C PRO A 96 10.71 -8.10 11.52
N SER A 97 9.75 -7.37 12.10
CA SER A 97 8.35 -7.41 11.66
C SER A 97 8.13 -6.87 10.24
N ALA A 98 8.99 -5.97 9.75
CA ALA A 98 8.88 -5.44 8.39
C ALA A 98 9.30 -6.44 7.31
N THR A 99 10.00 -7.51 7.68
CA THR A 99 10.39 -8.60 6.75
C THR A 99 9.20 -9.47 6.33
N ILE A 100 8.06 -9.36 7.02
CA ILE A 100 6.87 -10.19 6.78
C ILE A 100 5.81 -9.36 6.04
N ASP A 101 5.39 -9.81 4.86
CA ASP A 101 4.25 -9.26 4.10
C ASP A 101 2.91 -9.73 4.71
N PRO A 102 2.07 -8.84 5.26
CA PRO A 102 0.78 -9.22 5.86
C PRO A 102 -0.28 -9.61 4.82
N LEU A 103 -0.07 -9.35 3.53
CA LEU A 103 -0.99 -9.65 2.44
C LEU A 103 -0.66 -11.00 1.77
N SER A 104 0.58 -11.46 1.84
CA SER A 104 0.98 -12.74 1.27
C SER A 104 0.64 -13.91 2.20
N PRO A 105 0.07 -15.02 1.70
CA PRO A 105 -0.21 -16.21 2.53
C PRO A 105 1.03 -16.82 3.19
N ASP A 106 2.19 -16.74 2.51
CA ASP A 106 3.48 -17.24 3.01
C ASP A 106 4.27 -16.19 3.81
N GLY A 107 3.74 -14.97 3.91
CA GLY A 107 4.39 -13.85 4.59
C GLY A 107 5.64 -13.30 3.91
N LYS A 108 6.00 -13.76 2.70
CA LYS A 108 7.22 -13.33 2.02
C LYS A 108 6.96 -12.16 1.08
N TRP A 109 7.88 -11.21 1.08
CA TRP A 109 7.91 -10.16 0.05
C TRP A 109 8.50 -10.71 -1.25
N ARG A 110 8.00 -10.20 -2.38
CA ARG A 110 8.65 -10.35 -3.68
C ARG A 110 9.74 -9.30 -3.81
N LEU A 111 10.95 -9.74 -4.15
CA LEU A 111 12.10 -8.89 -4.39
C LEU A 111 12.03 -8.26 -5.79
N ILE A 112 12.22 -6.94 -5.86
CA ILE A 112 12.25 -6.19 -7.12
C ILE A 112 13.70 -5.92 -7.50
N LYS A 113 14.13 -6.57 -8.58
CA LYS A 113 15.46 -6.39 -9.16
C LYS A 113 15.62 -4.94 -9.66
N PRO A 114 16.85 -4.40 -9.71
CA PRO A 114 17.14 -3.08 -10.27
C PRO A 114 17.09 -3.07 -11.82
N GLU A 115 16.10 -3.72 -12.40
CA GLU A 115 15.96 -3.90 -13.84
C GLU A 115 14.95 -2.90 -14.42
N PRO A 116 15.26 -2.23 -15.54
CA PRO A 116 14.38 -1.22 -16.14
C PRO A 116 12.97 -1.75 -16.41
N ASP A 117 12.83 -2.98 -16.90
CA ASP A 117 11.53 -3.54 -17.30
C ASP A 117 10.59 -3.74 -16.10
N THR A 118 11.15 -4.16 -14.96
CA THR A 118 10.37 -4.39 -13.73
C THR A 118 9.88 -3.09 -13.09
N LEU A 119 10.66 -2.02 -13.16
CA LEU A 119 10.39 -0.75 -12.50
C LEU A 119 9.79 0.31 -13.42
N ALA A 120 9.94 0.18 -14.74
CA ALA A 120 9.37 1.11 -15.72
C ALA A 120 7.85 1.22 -15.55
N ALA A 121 7.15 0.09 -15.47
CA ALA A 121 5.69 0.09 -15.31
C ALA A 121 5.25 0.76 -14.00
N PHE A 122 6.02 0.61 -12.92
CA PHE A 122 5.75 1.31 -11.66
C PHE A 122 6.04 2.82 -11.78
N ALA A 123 7.20 3.17 -12.36
CA ALA A 123 7.61 4.56 -12.54
C ALA A 123 6.60 5.35 -13.39
N ARG A 124 6.03 4.78 -14.46
CA ARG A 124 4.93 5.43 -15.21
C ARG A 124 3.73 5.74 -14.34
N ARG A 125 3.29 4.79 -13.51
CA ARG A 125 2.13 4.99 -12.64
C ARG A 125 2.39 6.10 -11.63
N VAL A 126 3.59 6.13 -11.04
CA VAL A 126 4.03 7.24 -10.17
C VAL A 126 4.07 8.56 -10.93
N GLN A 127 4.55 8.57 -12.17
CA GLN A 127 4.58 9.75 -13.03
C GLN A 127 3.15 10.28 -13.31
N ASN A 128 2.24 9.40 -13.73
CA ASN A 128 0.86 9.73 -14.05
C ASN A 128 0.12 10.22 -12.81
N TYR A 129 0.32 9.57 -11.66
CA TYR A 129 -0.22 10.00 -10.37
C TYR A 129 0.25 11.41 -9.96
N ASN A 130 1.49 11.77 -10.29
CA ASN A 130 2.11 13.05 -9.97
C ASN A 130 2.04 14.06 -11.13
N ASN A 131 0.94 14.05 -11.90
CA ASN A 131 0.68 15.00 -13.01
C ASN A 131 1.79 15.01 -14.08
N GLY A 132 2.33 13.84 -14.42
CA GLY A 132 3.35 13.70 -15.46
C GLY A 132 4.79 13.88 -14.98
N MET A 133 5.03 14.12 -13.68
CA MET A 133 6.37 14.31 -13.12
C MET A 133 6.79 13.12 -12.25
N LEU A 134 7.98 12.57 -12.52
CA LEU A 134 8.61 11.63 -11.61
C LEU A 134 9.26 12.38 -10.44
N PRO A 135 8.96 12.03 -9.18
CA PRO A 135 9.65 12.63 -8.05
C PRO A 135 11.15 12.33 -8.08
N SER A 136 11.95 13.27 -7.57
CA SER A 136 13.39 13.08 -7.40
C SER A 136 13.69 11.98 -6.37
N ASN A 137 14.88 11.39 -6.43
CA ASN A 137 15.33 10.53 -5.35
C ASN A 137 15.75 11.37 -4.14
N THR A 138 15.64 10.79 -2.94
CA THR A 138 16.06 11.44 -1.70
C THR A 138 17.58 11.64 -1.59
N SER A 139 18.38 10.95 -2.42
CA SER A 139 19.84 11.04 -2.45
C SER A 139 20.34 10.88 -3.88
N GLN A 140 21.34 11.68 -4.25
CA GLN A 140 22.01 11.61 -5.57
C GLN A 140 22.63 10.23 -5.84
N ILE A 141 22.99 9.50 -4.78
CA ILE A 141 23.55 8.15 -4.87
C ILE A 141 22.56 7.18 -5.53
N LEU A 142 21.25 7.39 -5.34
CA LEU A 142 20.20 6.55 -5.92
C LEU A 142 19.96 6.82 -7.41
N ASP A 143 20.40 7.97 -7.92
CA ASP A 143 20.13 8.39 -9.31
C ASP A 143 20.69 7.41 -10.33
N ARG A 144 21.78 6.71 -9.97
CA ARG A 144 22.38 5.67 -10.81
C ARG A 144 21.41 4.55 -11.19
N TYR A 145 20.44 4.25 -10.32
CA TYR A 145 19.44 3.21 -10.56
C TYR A 145 18.22 3.78 -11.28
N SER A 146 17.81 5.01 -10.97
CA SER A 146 16.66 5.63 -11.62
C SER A 146 16.91 6.05 -13.07
N ILE A 147 18.13 6.47 -13.43
CA ILE A 147 18.45 6.90 -14.81
C ILE A 147 18.21 5.77 -15.82
N LEU A 148 18.59 4.53 -15.46
CA LEU A 148 18.38 3.35 -16.32
C LEU A 148 16.88 3.12 -16.59
N ILE A 149 16.06 3.30 -15.55
CA ILE A 149 14.60 3.15 -15.62
C ILE A 149 13.98 4.29 -16.44
N VAL A 150 14.37 5.54 -16.19
CA VAL A 150 13.83 6.72 -16.91
C VAL A 150 14.16 6.67 -18.41
N ASN A 151 15.33 6.13 -18.77
CA ASN A 151 15.69 5.94 -20.17
C ASN A 151 14.77 4.90 -20.85
N SER A 152 14.47 3.78 -20.20
CA SER A 152 13.57 2.76 -20.77
C SER A 152 12.13 3.27 -20.91
N LEU A 153 11.66 4.11 -19.98
CA LEU A 153 10.35 4.78 -20.07
C LEU A 153 10.18 5.58 -21.37
N SER A 154 11.22 6.31 -21.75
CA SER A 154 11.20 7.15 -22.96
C SER A 154 11.15 6.31 -24.24
N SER A 155 11.67 5.08 -24.20
CA SER A 155 11.75 4.18 -25.36
C SER A 155 10.52 3.29 -25.54
N SER A 156 9.70 3.09 -24.50
CA SER A 156 8.58 2.15 -24.54
C SER A 156 7.26 2.91 -24.76
N SER A 157 6.85 3.03 -26.02
CA SER A 157 5.55 3.59 -26.41
C SER A 157 4.40 2.82 -25.75
N GLU A 158 3.56 3.54 -25.02
CA GLU A 158 2.21 3.14 -24.59
C GLU A 158 2.09 1.69 -24.08
N ILE A 159 2.57 1.45 -22.86
CA ILE A 159 2.10 0.29 -22.10
C ILE A 159 0.69 0.66 -21.63
N ASP A 160 -0.33 -0.01 -22.16
CA ASP A 160 -1.70 0.11 -21.67
C ASP A 160 -1.70 -0.13 -20.15
N GLU A 161 -2.24 0.82 -19.38
CA GLU A 161 -2.25 0.75 -17.91
C GLU A 161 -2.92 -0.53 -17.39
N ASP A 162 -3.80 -1.10 -18.21
CA ASP A 162 -4.56 -2.33 -17.99
C ASP A 162 -3.80 -3.61 -18.36
N ASP A 163 -2.80 -3.56 -19.26
CA ASP A 163 -2.03 -4.74 -19.71
C ASP A 163 -0.81 -5.03 -18.81
N ALA A 164 -0.35 -4.03 -18.06
CA ALA A 164 0.81 -4.15 -17.17
C ALA A 164 0.53 -4.91 -15.85
N GLY A 165 -0.46 -5.79 -15.81
CA GLY A 165 -1.02 -6.34 -14.57
C GLY A 165 -1.24 -7.85 -14.49
N ASP A 166 -1.20 -8.60 -15.59
CA ASP A 166 -1.48 -10.04 -15.61
C ASP A 166 -0.37 -10.91 -16.22
N ASN A 167 0.77 -10.30 -16.58
CA ASN A 167 1.95 -11.09 -16.93
C ASN A 167 2.44 -11.86 -15.70
N ASP A 168 2.71 -13.15 -15.89
CA ASP A 168 3.37 -14.02 -14.92
C ASP A 168 4.71 -13.40 -14.50
N PHE A 169 4.69 -12.64 -13.40
CA PHE A 169 5.91 -12.10 -12.83
C PHE A 169 6.68 -13.22 -12.14
N GLU A 170 7.98 -13.31 -12.40
CA GLU A 170 8.86 -14.19 -11.66
C GLU A 170 8.84 -13.79 -10.18
N VAL A 171 8.42 -14.73 -9.32
CA VAL A 171 8.41 -14.53 -7.88
C VAL A 171 9.78 -14.88 -7.33
N VAL A 172 10.65 -13.87 -7.22
CA VAL A 172 11.94 -13.99 -6.55
C VAL A 172 11.76 -13.54 -5.10
N THR A 173 12.02 -14.43 -4.15
CA THR A 173 11.88 -14.12 -2.71
C THR A 173 13.20 -14.07 -1.96
N ASP A 174 14.25 -14.72 -2.49
CA ASP A 174 15.52 -14.90 -1.80
C ASP A 174 16.71 -14.83 -2.80
N ASN A 175 17.89 -14.43 -2.30
CA ASN A 175 19.19 -14.53 -2.97
C ASN A 175 19.31 -13.80 -4.32
N ALA A 176 18.83 -12.56 -4.39
CA ALA A 176 18.97 -11.71 -5.56
C ALA A 176 19.13 -10.23 -5.15
N PRO A 177 20.04 -9.47 -5.77
CA PRO A 177 20.16 -8.04 -5.53
C PRO A 177 18.84 -7.32 -5.81
N PHE A 178 18.33 -6.57 -4.84
CA PHE A 178 17.04 -5.90 -4.97
C PHE A 178 17.08 -4.42 -4.56
N ILE A 179 16.25 -3.62 -5.23
CA ILE A 179 16.06 -2.18 -4.97
C ILE A 179 14.60 -1.87 -4.60
N GLY A 180 13.85 -2.87 -4.18
CA GLY A 180 12.49 -2.69 -3.71
C GLY A 180 11.81 -4.02 -3.43
N VAL A 181 10.61 -3.93 -2.87
CA VAL A 181 9.78 -5.08 -2.57
C VAL A 181 8.35 -4.86 -3.00
N ALA A 182 7.62 -5.93 -3.28
CA ALA A 182 6.20 -5.88 -3.58
C ALA A 182 5.48 -7.07 -2.96
N SER A 183 4.17 -6.97 -2.77
CA SER A 183 3.39 -8.10 -2.29
C SER A 183 3.28 -9.18 -3.37
N GLN A 184 3.14 -10.44 -2.95
CA GLN A 184 2.81 -11.55 -3.85
C GLN A 184 1.29 -11.68 -4.10
N SER A 185 0.47 -11.03 -3.27
CA SER A 185 -0.99 -11.09 -3.39
C SER A 185 -1.46 -10.50 -4.72
N ARG A 186 -2.30 -11.24 -5.44
CA ARG A 186 -2.99 -10.77 -6.67
C ARG A 186 -4.36 -10.13 -6.39
N ALA A 187 -4.80 -10.08 -5.14
CA ALA A 187 -6.08 -9.48 -4.77
C ALA A 187 -6.11 -7.97 -5.07
N ARG A 188 -7.32 -7.47 -5.35
CA ARG A 188 -7.59 -6.03 -5.42
C ARG A 188 -7.59 -5.45 -4.01
N SER A 189 -7.06 -4.24 -3.89
CA SER A 189 -6.96 -3.49 -2.65
C SER A 189 -8.17 -2.59 -2.42
N PHE A 190 -8.47 -2.33 -1.16
CA PHE A 190 -9.42 -1.28 -0.77
C PHE A 190 -8.75 0.10 -0.67
N LEU A 191 -7.44 0.13 -0.39
CA LEU A 191 -6.62 1.33 -0.43
C LEU A 191 -5.91 1.45 -1.78
N THR A 192 -5.40 2.64 -2.11
CA THR A 192 -4.53 2.81 -3.29
C THR A 192 -3.16 3.29 -2.88
N TYR A 193 -2.15 2.84 -3.62
CA TYR A 193 -0.75 3.26 -3.45
C TYR A 193 -0.27 3.83 -4.78
N TYR A 194 -0.03 5.15 -4.86
CA TYR A 194 0.16 5.87 -6.14
C TYR A 194 -0.98 5.63 -7.16
N GLY A 195 -2.22 5.51 -6.69
CA GLY A 195 -3.38 5.22 -7.55
C GLY A 195 -3.51 3.74 -7.96
N ILE A 196 -2.65 2.86 -7.46
CA ILE A 196 -2.63 1.43 -7.81
C ILE A 196 -3.59 0.64 -6.92
N GLU A 197 -4.48 -0.13 -7.52
CA GLU A 197 -5.53 -0.92 -6.85
C GLU A 197 -5.24 -2.43 -6.72
N LYS A 198 -4.06 -2.90 -7.12
CA LYS A 198 -3.68 -4.34 -7.03
C LYS A 198 -2.44 -4.48 -6.17
N HIS A 199 -2.49 -5.35 -5.15
CA HIS A 199 -1.38 -5.51 -4.19
C HIS A 199 -0.06 -5.89 -4.86
N SER A 200 -0.11 -6.74 -5.90
CA SER A 200 1.09 -7.18 -6.64
C SER A 200 1.84 -6.05 -7.31
N ASN A 201 1.14 -4.94 -7.59
CA ASN A 201 1.67 -3.78 -8.30
C ASN A 201 2.15 -2.68 -7.33
N TRP A 202 1.95 -2.87 -6.02
CA TRP A 202 2.51 -1.98 -5.00
C TRP A 202 4.00 -2.27 -4.86
N VAL A 203 4.82 -1.39 -5.43
CA VAL A 203 6.27 -1.48 -5.35
C VAL A 203 6.80 -0.49 -4.32
N PHE A 204 7.34 -1.01 -3.24
CA PHE A 204 8.02 -0.24 -2.21
C PHE A 204 9.51 -0.18 -2.54
N THR A 205 9.94 0.94 -3.12
CA THR A 205 11.33 1.18 -3.53
C THR A 205 11.80 2.53 -2.99
N PRO A 206 13.09 2.71 -2.61
CA PRO A 206 13.64 4.01 -2.22
C PRO A 206 13.64 5.05 -3.36
N LEU A 207 13.37 4.64 -4.59
CA LEU A 207 13.34 5.49 -5.77
C LEU A 207 12.03 6.27 -5.88
N PHE A 208 12.07 7.42 -6.56
CA PHE A 208 10.88 8.22 -6.92
C PHE A 208 10.03 8.69 -5.73
N ARG A 209 10.65 8.97 -4.58
CA ARG A 209 9.97 9.38 -3.35
C ARG A 209 9.83 10.89 -3.15
N GLY A 210 10.58 11.68 -3.92
CA GLY A 210 10.76 13.11 -3.70
C GLY A 210 11.79 13.40 -2.61
N SER A 211 12.45 14.55 -2.70
CA SER A 211 13.41 15.04 -1.70
C SER A 211 12.76 15.83 -0.56
N GLY A 212 11.42 15.94 -0.54
CA GLY A 212 10.68 16.61 0.53
C GLY A 212 10.40 15.64 1.67
N THR A 213 10.59 16.10 2.91
CA THR A 213 10.06 15.44 4.12
C THR A 213 8.60 15.06 3.89
N ALA A 214 8.33 13.79 3.61
CA ALA A 214 6.99 13.28 3.40
C ALA A 214 6.27 13.23 4.75
N THR A 215 5.75 14.37 5.18
CA THR A 215 4.58 14.40 6.05
C THR A 215 3.50 13.62 5.32
N PHE A 216 3.09 12.47 5.88
CA PHE A 216 1.92 11.74 5.44
C PHE A 216 0.72 12.69 5.45
N SER A 217 0.40 13.31 4.32
CA SER A 217 -0.91 13.91 4.15
C SER A 217 -1.90 12.76 4.13
N ARG A 218 -2.63 12.58 5.23
CA ARG A 218 -3.92 11.88 5.23
C ARG A 218 -4.84 12.63 4.26
N SER A 219 -4.74 12.32 2.98
CA SER A 219 -5.71 12.76 1.99
C SER A 219 -6.97 11.92 2.17
N GLY A 220 -7.85 12.40 3.05
CA GLY A 220 -9.28 12.17 2.85
C GLY A 220 -9.75 12.85 1.56
N PRO A 221 -10.93 12.51 1.01
CA PRO A 221 -11.42 13.10 -0.22
C PRO A 221 -11.65 14.60 0.00
N THR A 222 -10.72 15.43 -0.46
CA THR A 222 -10.88 16.88 -0.51
C THR A 222 -11.75 17.24 -1.70
N THR A 223 -13.05 17.42 -1.42
CA THR A 223 -13.93 18.25 -2.22
C THR A 223 -13.27 19.62 -2.41
N GLY A 224 -12.80 19.92 -3.61
CA GLY A 224 -12.15 21.19 -3.93
C GLY A 224 -13.12 22.37 -3.78
N PRO A 225 -12.71 23.51 -3.19
CA PRO A 225 -13.52 24.72 -3.24
C PRO A 225 -13.52 25.29 -4.66
N GLY A 226 -14.73 25.59 -5.15
CA GLY A 226 -14.99 26.08 -6.50
C GLY A 226 -14.09 27.25 -6.91
N ARG A 227 -13.49 27.12 -8.09
CA ARG A 227 -12.73 28.16 -8.76
C ARG A 227 -13.69 29.25 -9.23
N VAL A 228 -13.74 30.39 -8.54
CA VAL A 228 -14.35 31.61 -9.08
C VAL A 228 -13.59 32.04 -10.34
N PRO A 229 -14.28 32.36 -11.46
CA PRO A 229 -13.63 32.82 -12.68
C PRO A 229 -13.00 34.19 -12.48
N ARG A 230 -11.73 34.33 -12.89
CA ARG A 230 -11.04 35.62 -12.93
C ARG A 230 -11.61 36.46 -14.10
N PRO A 231 -11.97 37.74 -13.92
CA PRO A 231 -12.42 38.57 -15.01
C PRO A 231 -11.28 38.90 -16.00
N PRO A 232 -11.60 39.12 -17.29
CA PRO A 232 -10.61 39.33 -18.35
C PRO A 232 -9.83 40.64 -18.18
N ARG A 233 -8.53 40.58 -18.51
CA ARG A 233 -7.56 41.68 -18.41
C ARG A 233 -7.88 42.77 -19.44
N ALA A 234 -8.06 44.01 -18.99
CA ALA A 234 -8.30 45.16 -19.87
C ALA A 234 -7.10 45.47 -20.79
N PRO A 235 -7.32 45.99 -22.01
CA PRO A 235 -6.27 46.24 -23.00
C PRO A 235 -5.37 47.43 -22.61
N ARG A 236 -4.08 47.29 -22.94
CA ARG A 236 -3.02 48.29 -22.78
C ARG A 236 -3.35 49.55 -23.59
N GLN A 237 -3.39 50.73 -22.95
CA GLN A 237 -3.44 52.00 -23.67
C GLN A 237 -2.07 52.29 -24.34
N PRO A 238 -2.06 52.90 -25.53
CA PRO A 238 -0.83 53.28 -26.22
C PRO A 238 -0.23 54.57 -25.62
N ASN A 239 1.09 54.63 -25.56
CA ASN A 239 1.85 55.82 -25.15
C ASN A 239 1.52 57.03 -26.04
N ARG A 240 1.30 58.18 -25.42
CA ARG A 240 1.34 59.48 -26.07
C ARG A 240 2.76 60.04 -25.97
N ASN A 241 3.28 60.52 -27.10
CA ASN A 241 4.47 61.36 -27.20
C ASN A 241 4.36 62.62 -26.35
#